data_AF-A0A8H7KJ22-F1
#
_entry.id   AF-A0A8H7KJ22-F1
#
_cell.length_a   1.000
_cell.length_b   1.000
_cell.length_c   1.000
_cell.angle_alpha   90.00
_cell.angle_beta   90.00
_cell.angle_gamma   90.00
#
_symmetry.space_group_name_H-M   'P 1'
#
loop_
_entity.id
_entity.type
_entity.pdbx_description
1 polymer ?
#
loop_
_entity_poly.entity_id
_entity_poly.type
_entity_poly.pdbx_seq_one_letter_code
_entity_poly.pdbx_strand_id
1 'polypeptide(L)'
;MSFLRSILAPASLPHSTTPFRRLVYTGHPHKKPRYFVPRNANGNLPVYTDIRNNGTRDLTLIRNVQGEAYVLATDIRITLFRNRHYRLVSLVPSVTAVVG
;
A
#
# COMPACT_ATOMS: atom_id res chain seq x y z
N MET A 1 -18.84 -37.76 49.61
CA MET A 1 -17.73 -37.07 48.90
C MET A 1 -17.81 -37.44 47.44
N SER A 2 -18.18 -36.50 46.56
CA SER A 2 -18.30 -36.74 45.12
C SER A 2 -17.74 -35.54 44.37
N PHE A 3 -16.70 -35.79 43.56
CA PHE A 3 -15.99 -34.81 42.76
C PHE A 3 -16.77 -34.54 41.48
N LEU A 4 -17.29 -33.33 41.30
CA LEU A 4 -17.81 -32.88 40.01
C LEU A 4 -16.68 -32.31 39.17
N ARG A 5 -16.37 -33.02 38.09
CA ARG A 5 -15.42 -32.65 37.02
C ARG A 5 -15.91 -31.36 36.33
N SER A 6 -15.06 -30.33 36.31
CA SER A 6 -15.26 -29.17 35.45
C SER A 6 -15.09 -29.58 33.98
N ILE A 7 -16.11 -29.35 33.17
CA ILE A 7 -16.04 -29.50 31.71
C ILE A 7 -15.36 -28.24 31.18
N LEU A 8 -14.13 -28.39 30.70
CA LEU A 8 -13.40 -27.34 29.99
C LEU A 8 -14.09 -27.13 28.63
N ALA A 9 -14.74 -25.97 28.45
CA ALA A 9 -15.24 -25.56 27.14
C ALA A 9 -14.06 -25.51 26.14
N PRO A 10 -14.23 -25.98 24.90
CA PRO A 10 -13.17 -25.89 23.91
C PRO A 10 -12.85 -24.41 23.68
N ALA A 11 -11.59 -24.04 23.84
CA ALA A 11 -11.09 -22.71 23.54
C ALA A 11 -11.50 -22.34 22.11
N SER A 12 -12.46 -21.43 21.96
CA SER A 12 -12.68 -20.76 20.70
C SER A 12 -11.41 -19.99 20.40
N LEU A 13 -10.64 -20.48 19.42
CA LEU A 13 -9.52 -19.75 18.85
C LEU A 13 -10.00 -18.32 18.55
N PRO A 14 -9.26 -17.27 18.93
CA PRO A 14 -9.63 -15.92 18.56
C PRO A 14 -9.46 -15.79 17.05
N HIS A 15 -10.51 -16.12 16.28
CA HIS A 15 -10.61 -15.71 14.90
C HIS A 15 -10.58 -14.19 14.96
N SER A 16 -9.45 -13.62 14.56
CA SER A 16 -9.20 -12.20 14.49
C SER A 16 -10.11 -11.60 13.42
N THR A 17 -11.39 -11.44 13.74
CA THR A 17 -12.29 -10.50 13.08
C THR A 17 -11.90 -9.11 13.57
N THR A 18 -10.67 -8.69 13.28
CA THR A 18 -10.25 -7.31 13.49
C THR A 18 -11.15 -6.44 12.63
N PRO A 19 -11.98 -5.56 13.21
CA PRO A 19 -12.68 -4.57 12.39
C PRO A 19 -11.60 -3.75 11.70
N PHE A 20 -11.78 -3.52 10.39
CA PHE A 20 -10.91 -2.65 9.60
C PHE A 20 -10.84 -1.28 10.29
N ARG A 21 -9.76 -1.02 11.02
CA ARG A 21 -9.58 0.23 11.77
C ARG A 21 -9.31 1.33 10.76
N ARG A 22 -10.36 2.10 10.44
CA ARG A 22 -10.23 3.36 9.70
C ARG A 22 -9.40 4.31 10.56
N LEU A 23 -8.12 4.46 10.23
CA LEU A 23 -7.30 5.52 10.79
C LEU A 23 -7.84 6.84 10.24
N VAL A 24 -8.60 7.57 11.07
CA VAL A 24 -8.99 8.95 10.79
C VAL A 24 -7.72 9.77 10.96
N TYR A 25 -7.16 10.24 9.85
CA TYR A 25 -6.03 11.15 9.88
C TYR A 25 -6.53 12.49 10.43
N THR A 26 -6.38 12.70 11.74
CA THR A 26 -6.63 14.01 12.37
C THR A 26 -5.49 14.93 11.97
N GLY A 27 -5.54 15.37 10.71
CA GLY A 27 -4.68 16.44 10.25
C GLY A 27 -4.94 17.67 11.13
N HIS A 28 -3.85 18.25 11.64
CA HIS A 28 -3.74 19.66 12.00
C HIS A 28 -4.39 20.51 10.88
N PRO A 29 -4.85 21.76 11.07
CA PRO A 29 -5.46 22.56 9.99
C PRO A 29 -4.47 22.68 8.81
N HIS A 30 -4.51 21.72 7.89
CA HIS A 30 -3.34 21.28 7.13
C HIS A 30 -3.48 21.75 5.71
N LYS A 31 -2.41 22.41 5.27
CA LYS A 31 -2.06 22.58 3.86
C LYS A 31 -2.43 21.31 3.08
N LYS A 32 -3.21 21.47 2.01
CA LYS A 32 -3.63 20.37 1.14
C LYS A 32 -2.40 19.53 0.77
N PRO A 33 -2.46 18.19 0.88
CA PRO A 33 -1.33 17.35 0.53
C PRO A 33 -1.00 17.54 -0.95
N ARG A 34 0.29 17.50 -1.31
CA ARG A 34 0.75 17.72 -2.69
C ARG A 34 0.25 16.63 -3.64
N TYR A 35 -0.03 15.45 -3.10
CA TYR A 35 -0.65 14.35 -3.82
C TYR A 35 -1.69 13.66 -2.95
N PHE A 36 -2.67 13.03 -3.60
CA PHE A 36 -3.69 12.22 -2.95
C PHE A 36 -3.94 10.96 -3.77
N VAL A 37 -4.06 9.81 -3.10
CA VAL A 37 -4.36 8.54 -3.74
C VAL A 37 -5.71 8.06 -3.20
N PRO A 38 -6.82 8.28 -3.93
CA PRO A 38 -8.13 7.79 -3.54
C PRO A 38 -8.15 6.26 -3.62
N ARG A 39 -9.01 5.67 -2.79
CA ARG A 39 -9.35 4.25 -2.91
C ARG A 39 -10.08 3.99 -4.22
N ASN A 40 -9.98 2.77 -4.73
CA ASN A 40 -10.80 2.35 -5.87
C ASN A 40 -12.27 2.16 -5.45
N ALA A 41 -13.14 1.84 -6.41
CA ALA A 41 -14.57 1.63 -6.16
C ALA A 41 -14.86 0.56 -5.07
N ASN A 42 -13.94 -0.39 -4.88
CA ASN A 42 -14.06 -1.44 -3.87
C ASN A 42 -13.46 -1.04 -2.50
N GLY A 43 -13.03 0.21 -2.33
CA GLY A 43 -12.43 0.70 -1.08
C GLY A 43 -10.95 0.30 -0.87
N ASN A 44 -10.33 -0.37 -1.85
CA ASN A 44 -8.95 -0.85 -1.76
C ASN A 44 -7.95 0.20 -2.25
N LEU A 45 -6.70 0.10 -1.80
CA LEU A 45 -5.62 0.92 -2.37
C LEU A 45 -5.42 0.51 -3.83
N PRO A 46 -5.27 1.48 -4.76
CA PRO A 46 -5.08 1.19 -6.17
C PRO A 46 -3.63 0.80 -6.48
N VAL A 47 -3.11 -0.25 -5.82
CA VAL A 47 -1.75 -0.78 -6.00
C VAL A 47 -1.84 -2.17 -6.61
N TYR A 48 -1.11 -2.39 -7.69
CA TYR A 48 -1.18 -3.60 -8.51
C TYR A 48 0.22 -4.11 -8.84
N THR A 49 0.31 -5.41 -9.16
CA THR A 49 1.50 -6.01 -9.77
C THR A 49 1.29 -6.06 -11.28
N ASP A 50 2.26 -5.58 -12.04
CA ASP A 50 2.31 -5.66 -13.50
C ASP A 50 3.50 -6.54 -13.89
N ILE A 51 3.19 -7.72 -14.42
CA ILE A 51 4.17 -8.72 -14.83
C ILE A 51 4.40 -8.59 -16.33
N ARG A 52 5.64 -8.29 -16.72
CA ARG A 52 6.05 -8.08 -18.11
C ARG A 52 7.11 -9.09 -18.55
N ASN A 53 7.42 -9.09 -19.85
CA ASN A 53 8.49 -9.90 -20.46
C ASN A 53 8.38 -11.39 -20.10
N ASN A 54 7.22 -12.02 -20.36
CA ASN A 54 6.98 -13.43 -20.06
C ASN A 54 7.32 -13.84 -18.60
N GLY A 55 7.07 -12.95 -17.63
CA GLY A 55 7.29 -13.27 -16.21
C GLY A 55 8.67 -12.92 -15.68
N THR A 56 9.53 -12.28 -16.47
CA THR A 56 10.89 -11.91 -16.03
C THR A 56 10.98 -10.54 -15.39
N ARG A 57 9.92 -9.72 -15.48
CA ARG A 57 9.91 -8.37 -14.92
C ARG A 57 8.63 -8.09 -14.14
N ASP A 58 8.78 -8.00 -12.82
CA ASP A 58 7.70 -7.59 -11.92
C ASP A 58 7.79 -6.10 -11.62
N LEU A 59 6.68 -5.39 -11.86
CA LEU A 59 6.54 -3.96 -11.58
C LEU A 59 5.41 -3.74 -10.58
N THR A 60 5.55 -2.74 -9.72
CA THR A 60 4.46 -2.25 -8.87
C THR A 60 3.84 -1.01 -9.50
N LEU A 61 2.55 -1.08 -9.83
CA LEU A 61 1.79 -0.01 -10.45
C LEU A 61 0.84 0.62 -9.42
N ILE A 62 1.01 1.92 -9.15
CA ILE A 62 0.09 2.71 -8.32
C ILE A 62 -0.79 3.56 -9.24
N ARG A 63 -2.10 3.39 -9.16
CA ARG A 63 -3.09 4.12 -9.99
C ARG A 63 -3.80 5.21 -9.20
N ASN A 64 -4.59 6.00 -9.92
CA ASN A 64 -5.49 7.03 -9.40
C ASN A 64 -4.79 8.15 -8.63
N VAL A 65 -3.49 8.38 -8.84
CA VAL A 65 -2.76 9.47 -8.18
C VAL A 65 -3.31 10.82 -8.65
N GLN A 66 -3.75 11.64 -7.71
CA GLN A 66 -4.17 13.03 -7.92
C GLN A 66 -3.09 13.97 -7.40
N GLY A 67 -2.88 15.11 -8.08
CA GLY A 67 -1.82 16.05 -7.74
C GLY A 67 -0.45 15.62 -8.28
N GLU A 68 0.62 15.91 -7.53
CA GLU A 68 1.99 15.78 -8.01
C GLU A 68 2.56 14.36 -7.83
N ALA A 69 2.44 13.52 -8.87
CA ALA A 69 2.88 12.11 -8.83
C ALA A 69 4.39 11.92 -8.58
N TYR A 70 5.25 12.85 -9.03
CA TYR A 70 6.69 12.78 -8.81
C TYR A 70 7.07 12.88 -7.32
N VAL A 71 6.30 13.63 -6.54
CA VAL A 71 6.52 13.79 -5.10
C VAL A 71 6.24 12.48 -4.39
N LEU A 72 5.12 11.83 -4.72
CA LEU A 72 4.80 10.49 -4.24
C LEU A 72 5.90 9.48 -4.59
N ALA A 73 6.41 9.50 -5.82
CA ALA A 73 7.49 8.60 -6.24
C ALA A 73 8.78 8.85 -5.43
N THR A 74 9.10 10.11 -5.16
CA THR A 74 10.26 10.51 -4.34
C THR A 74 10.09 10.05 -2.90
N ASP A 75 8.93 10.28 -2.30
CA ASP A 75 8.62 9.86 -0.94
C ASP A 75 8.67 8.34 -0.81
N ILE A 76 8.10 7.60 -1.77
CA ILE A 76 8.21 6.12 -1.82
C ILE A 76 9.67 5.70 -1.90
N ARG A 77 10.46 6.35 -2.78
CA ARG A 77 11.86 6.00 -2.95
C ARG A 77 12.66 6.19 -1.65
N ILE A 78 12.46 7.32 -1.00
CA ILE A 78 13.14 7.67 0.25
C ILE A 78 12.66 6.77 1.40
N THR A 79 11.38 6.46 1.48
CA THR A 79 10.80 5.70 2.61
C THR A 79 11.07 4.20 2.49
N LEU A 80 10.82 3.60 1.33
CA LEU A 80 10.92 2.16 1.14
C LEU A 80 12.35 1.68 0.88
N PHE A 81 13.20 2.52 0.28
CA PHE A 81 14.54 2.10 -0.15
C PHE A 81 15.68 2.83 0.58
N ARG A 82 15.40 3.51 1.70
CA ARG A 82 16.40 4.27 2.47
C ARG A 82 17.66 3.50 2.85
N ASN A 83 17.55 2.17 2.95
CA ASN A 83 18.62 1.31 3.47
C ASN A 83 18.98 0.13 2.56
N ARG A 84 18.59 0.16 1.28
CA ARG A 84 18.89 -0.93 0.35
C ARG A 84 19.77 -0.46 -0.81
N HIS A 85 21.07 -0.74 -0.69
CA HIS A 85 21.99 -0.76 -1.82
C HIS A 85 21.61 -1.91 -2.76
N TYR A 86 20.77 -1.68 -3.78
CA TYR A 86 20.84 -2.46 -5.02
C TYR A 86 20.18 -1.79 -6.23
N ARG A 87 21.02 -1.64 -7.26
CA ARG A 87 20.85 -1.92 -8.69
C ARG A 87 19.49 -1.60 -9.35
N LEU A 88 19.46 -0.41 -9.95
CA LEU A 88 18.75 -0.02 -11.17
C LEU A 88 17.34 -0.60 -11.36
N VAL A 89 16.36 0.03 -10.69
CA VAL A 89 15.04 0.15 -11.30
C VAL A 89 15.22 0.97 -12.58
N SER A 90 15.19 0.29 -13.72
CA SER A 90 15.00 0.91 -15.03
C SER A 90 13.69 1.71 -15.00
N LEU A 91 13.78 2.98 -14.57
CA LEU A 91 12.93 4.04 -15.07
C LEU A 91 13.29 4.17 -16.55
N VAL A 92 12.60 3.43 -17.40
CA VAL A 92 12.59 3.77 -18.83
C VAL A 92 11.94 5.14 -18.92
N PRO A 93 12.64 6.19 -19.39
CA PRO A 93 12.02 7.48 -19.60
C PRO A 93 11.24 7.41 -20.93
N SER A 94 10.03 6.87 -20.92
CA SER A 94 9.07 7.18 -21.99
C SER A 94 8.30 8.45 -21.61
N VAL A 95 9.00 9.57 -21.62
CA VAL A 95 8.39 10.87 -21.84
C VAL A 95 8.91 11.33 -23.20
N THR A 96 8.22 10.92 -24.26
CA THR A 96 8.37 11.55 -25.57
C THR A 96 7.58 12.85 -25.51
N ALA A 97 8.21 13.92 -25.03
CA ALA A 97 7.74 15.28 -25.29
C ALA A 97 8.32 15.70 -26.64
N VAL A 98 7.53 15.53 -27.72
CA VAL A 98 7.77 16.26 -28.97
C VAL A 98 7.35 17.70 -28.71
N VAL A 99 8.33 18.57 -28.54
CA VAL A 99 8.15 20.01 -28.71
C VAL A 99 8.28 20.27 -30.21
N GLY A 100 7.18 20.66 -30.82
CA GLY A 100 7.13 21.40 -32.08
C GLY A 100 6.58 22.79 -31.78
#